data_AF-A0AAE3ILY3-F1
#
_entry.id   AF-A0AAE3ILY3-F1
#
_cell.length_a   1.000
_cell.length_b   1.000
_cell.length_c   1.000
_cell.angle_alpha   90.00
_cell.angle_beta   90.00
_cell.angle_gamma   90.00
#
_symmetry.space_group_name_H-M   'P 1'
#
loop_
_entity.id
_entity.type
_entity.pdbx_description
1 polymer ?
#
loop_
_entity_poly.entity_id
_entity_poly.type
_entity_poly.pdbx_seq_one_letter_code
_entity_poly.pdbx_strand_id
1 'polypeptide(L)'
;MIKSILTQTKIMLNKKGFMFGFSAMMMICLLEVVFSSYGVTALRMEGDGFPGNDPSSVITSFEAFILCVPSGLLSYLELLFPFLCALPFSFSILTDKAANTDTLLCAYCGKRRYIISKITAAFIGSFLIFFVPLMINGCLNYLIFDNSMGANLFNPNWRFNGFGVMRATDYPNAPFGELLAAAPFLYSMLHAFMFSLMSGVFGVLALACSVFCRRNKVLTFGVGFLIINIMQFLENYSMNDDIDKKYTALDPFKYVTYYYCDGRSGVNYLAFFIAMGAVIVVSSALLLFCGRKDYI
;
A
#
# COMPACT_ATOMS: atom_id res chain seq x y z
N MET A 1 -4.91 17.51 23.41
CA MET A 1 -5.16 16.76 22.17
C MET A 1 -4.05 15.76 21.90
N ILE A 2 -2.79 16.21 21.80
CA ILE A 2 -1.60 15.37 21.55
C ILE A 2 -1.49 14.18 22.54
N LYS A 3 -1.64 14.42 23.85
CA LYS A 3 -1.61 13.33 24.87
C LYS A 3 -2.64 12.22 24.59
N SER A 4 -3.86 12.57 24.15
CA SER A 4 -4.90 11.59 23.81
C SER A 4 -4.52 10.75 22.60
N ILE A 5 -3.93 11.37 21.59
CA ILE A 5 -3.46 10.69 20.37
C ILE A 5 -2.35 9.71 20.74
N LEU A 6 -1.33 10.16 21.49
CA LEU A 6 -0.22 9.32 21.92
C LEU A 6 -0.70 8.10 22.72
N THR A 7 -1.64 8.27 23.65
CA THR A 7 -2.19 7.16 24.42
C THR A 7 -2.95 6.17 23.53
N GLN A 8 -3.79 6.64 22.61
CA GLN A 8 -4.52 5.75 21.70
C GLN A 8 -3.58 5.01 20.74
N THR A 9 -2.54 5.67 20.23
CA THR A 9 -1.51 5.05 19.39
C THR A 9 -0.74 3.98 20.18
N LYS A 10 -0.36 4.27 21.44
CA LYS A 10 0.32 3.28 22.30
C LYS A 10 -0.56 2.05 22.57
N ILE A 11 -1.85 2.26 22.82
CA ILE A 11 -2.81 1.16 22.99
C ILE A 11 -2.92 0.35 21.70
N MET A 12 -3.01 1.03 20.54
CA MET A 12 -3.11 0.41 19.22
C MET A 12 -1.90 -0.48 18.93
N LEU A 13 -0.67 -0.02 19.19
CA LEU A 13 0.57 -0.79 18.97
C LEU A 13 0.62 -2.10 19.77
N ASN A 14 -0.01 -2.12 20.96
CA ASN A 14 -0.06 -3.30 21.82
C ASN A 14 -1.25 -4.23 21.51
N LYS A 15 -2.13 -3.88 20.57
CA LYS A 15 -3.26 -4.75 20.20
C LYS A 15 -2.78 -5.93 19.36
N LYS A 16 -3.38 -7.11 19.60
CA LYS A 16 -3.14 -8.32 18.80
C LYS A 16 -3.38 -8.12 17.31
N GLY A 17 -4.34 -7.27 16.93
CA GLY A 17 -4.62 -6.94 15.53
C GLY A 17 -3.43 -6.26 14.85
N PHE A 18 -2.82 -5.27 15.50
CA PHE A 18 -1.61 -4.62 14.98
C PHE A 18 -0.44 -5.61 14.91
N MET A 19 -0.17 -6.35 15.99
CA MET A 19 0.95 -7.31 16.02
C MET A 19 0.81 -8.37 14.92
N PHE A 20 -0.38 -8.94 14.75
CA PHE A 20 -0.63 -9.94 13.70
C PHE A 20 -0.45 -9.34 12.30
N GLY A 21 -1.09 -8.21 12.01
CA GLY A 21 -0.99 -7.58 10.69
C GLY A 21 0.44 -7.13 10.35
N PHE A 22 1.16 -6.59 11.33
CA PHE A 22 2.58 -6.25 11.19
C PHE A 22 3.43 -7.50 10.93
N SER A 23 3.24 -8.58 11.69
CA SER A 23 3.99 -9.82 11.49
C SER A 23 3.69 -10.48 10.15
N ALA A 24 2.44 -10.45 9.69
CA ALA A 24 2.05 -11.00 8.40
C ALA A 24 2.68 -10.22 7.26
N MET A 25 2.62 -8.88 7.31
CA MET A 25 3.26 -8.04 6.30
C MET A 25 4.79 -8.21 6.30
N MET A 26 5.41 -8.27 7.48
CA MET A 26 6.84 -8.52 7.61
C MET A 26 7.24 -9.88 7.03
N MET A 27 6.44 -10.92 7.28
CA MET A 27 6.68 -12.26 6.73
C MET A 27 6.59 -12.26 5.20
N ILE A 28 5.57 -11.61 4.61
CA ILE A 28 5.43 -11.49 3.16
C ILE A 28 6.65 -10.76 2.56
N CYS A 29 7.04 -9.63 3.16
CA CYS A 29 8.23 -8.88 2.75
C CYS A 29 9.51 -9.73 2.78
N LEU A 30 9.73 -10.51 3.85
CA LEU A 30 10.91 -11.36 3.98
C LEU A 30 10.87 -12.54 3.01
N LEU A 31 9.70 -13.15 2.79
CA LEU A 31 9.52 -14.22 1.82
C LEU A 31 9.83 -13.73 0.40
N GLU A 32 9.47 -12.50 0.05
CA GLU A 32 9.80 -11.95 -1.27
C GLU A 32 11.31 -11.80 -1.48
N VAL A 33 12.05 -11.35 -0.45
CA VAL A 33 13.52 -11.29 -0.52
C VAL A 33 14.10 -12.69 -0.76
N VAL A 34 13.58 -13.69 -0.07
CA VAL A 34 14.01 -15.09 -0.21
C VAL A 34 13.68 -15.62 -1.61
N PHE A 35 12.46 -15.44 -2.10
CA PHE A 35 12.07 -15.87 -3.45
C PHE A 35 12.88 -15.18 -4.54
N SER A 36 13.12 -13.88 -4.41
CA SER A 36 13.99 -13.12 -5.32
C SER A 36 15.42 -13.66 -5.28
N SER A 37 15.93 -14.04 -4.10
CA SER A 37 17.28 -14.61 -3.95
C SER A 37 17.43 -15.97 -4.61
N TYR A 38 16.37 -16.78 -4.63
CA TYR A 38 16.34 -18.07 -5.33
C TYR A 38 15.95 -17.96 -6.81
N GLY A 39 15.77 -16.75 -7.35
CA GLY A 39 15.37 -16.53 -8.74
C GLY A 39 13.92 -16.88 -9.07
N VAL A 40 13.08 -17.09 -8.05
CA VAL A 40 11.65 -17.37 -8.20
C VAL A 40 10.90 -16.05 -8.38
N THR A 41 11.01 -15.48 -9.58
CA THR A 41 10.22 -14.32 -10.03
C THR A 41 9.34 -14.73 -11.20
N ALA A 42 8.11 -14.19 -11.26
CA ALA A 42 7.05 -14.67 -12.16
C ALA A 42 7.44 -14.63 -13.65
N LEU A 43 8.39 -13.77 -14.04
CA LEU A 43 8.87 -13.63 -15.41
C LEU A 43 10.03 -14.58 -15.79
N ARG A 44 10.57 -15.38 -14.87
CA ARG A 44 11.75 -16.23 -15.12
C ARG A 44 11.51 -17.73 -14.98
N MET A 45 10.28 -18.13 -14.68
CA MET A 45 9.84 -19.54 -14.70
C MET A 45 9.63 -20.09 -16.13
N GLU A 46 9.56 -19.22 -17.14
CA GLU A 46 9.19 -19.62 -18.52
C GLU A 46 10.36 -19.81 -19.50
N GLY A 47 11.62 -19.54 -19.11
CA GLY A 47 12.76 -19.83 -19.99
C GLY A 47 14.09 -19.82 -19.25
N ASP A 48 14.76 -20.98 -19.23
CA ASP A 48 16.18 -21.34 -18.98
C ASP A 48 17.04 -20.53 -17.98
N GLY A 49 16.47 -19.59 -17.24
CA GLY A 49 17.14 -18.59 -16.43
C GLY A 49 17.14 -18.95 -14.96
N PHE A 50 17.79 -20.05 -14.60
CA PHE A 50 18.34 -20.15 -13.24
C PHE A 50 19.31 -18.96 -13.03
N PRO A 51 19.26 -18.25 -11.90
CA PRO A 51 20.20 -17.17 -11.61
C PRO A 51 21.62 -17.75 -11.63
N GLY A 52 22.42 -17.39 -12.64
CA GLY A 52 23.82 -17.82 -12.77
C GLY A 52 24.28 -18.23 -14.16
N ASN A 53 23.39 -18.49 -15.12
CA ASN A 53 23.81 -18.88 -16.48
C ASN A 53 24.12 -17.68 -17.39
N ASP A 54 23.41 -16.56 -17.23
CA ASP A 54 23.63 -15.33 -18.00
C ASP A 54 23.83 -14.12 -17.08
N PRO A 55 24.88 -13.30 -17.27
CA PRO A 55 25.08 -12.07 -16.50
C PRO A 55 23.93 -11.06 -16.62
N SER A 56 23.18 -11.11 -17.72
CA SER A 56 21.95 -10.32 -17.94
C SER A 56 20.74 -10.81 -17.13
N SER A 57 20.90 -11.92 -16.39
CA SER A 57 19.87 -12.47 -15.51
C SER A 57 20.03 -12.05 -14.05
N VAL A 58 21.01 -11.20 -13.71
CA VAL A 58 21.20 -10.73 -12.33
C VAL A 58 20.08 -9.76 -11.96
N ILE A 59 19.41 -10.03 -10.83
CA ILE A 59 18.31 -9.19 -10.32
C ILE A 59 18.91 -7.95 -9.66
N THR A 60 18.42 -6.78 -10.05
CA THR A 60 18.76 -5.54 -9.34
C THR A 60 17.93 -5.38 -8.08
N SER A 61 18.45 -4.66 -7.09
CA SER A 61 17.73 -4.37 -5.83
C SER A 61 16.36 -3.69 -6.04
N PHE A 62 16.25 -2.93 -7.13
CA PHE A 62 15.03 -2.25 -7.56
C PHE A 62 13.95 -3.21 -8.07
N GLU A 63 14.35 -4.25 -8.80
CA GLU A 63 13.46 -5.25 -9.38
C GLU A 63 12.98 -6.27 -8.33
N ALA A 64 13.84 -6.59 -7.35
CA ALA A 64 13.52 -7.48 -6.23
C ALA A 64 12.50 -6.89 -5.23
N PHE A 65 12.12 -5.62 -5.38
CA PHE A 65 11.20 -4.96 -4.47
C PHE A 65 9.76 -5.45 -4.64
N ILE A 66 9.06 -5.71 -3.54
CA ILE A 66 7.71 -6.31 -3.59
C ILE A 66 6.65 -5.48 -4.34
N LEU A 67 6.78 -4.16 -4.41
CA LEU A 67 5.82 -3.32 -5.17
C LEU A 67 6.19 -3.18 -6.66
N CYS A 68 7.27 -3.83 -7.08
CA CYS A 68 7.61 -4.02 -8.47
C CYS A 68 6.69 -5.10 -9.04
N VAL A 69 5.93 -4.79 -10.11
CA VAL A 69 4.89 -5.69 -10.66
C VAL A 69 5.31 -7.11 -11.06
N PRO A 70 6.55 -7.42 -11.50
CA PRO A 70 6.97 -8.82 -11.75
C PRO A 70 7.30 -9.62 -10.48
N SER A 71 7.16 -9.03 -9.28
CA SER A 71 7.35 -9.75 -8.03
C SER A 71 6.32 -10.85 -7.87
N GLY A 72 6.74 -11.98 -7.29
CA GLY A 72 5.89 -13.17 -7.20
C GLY A 72 4.76 -13.01 -6.17
N LEU A 73 5.01 -12.27 -5.09
CA LEU A 73 4.06 -12.13 -3.99
C LEU A 73 3.11 -10.93 -4.08
N LEU A 74 3.27 -10.03 -5.06
CA LEU A 74 2.46 -8.81 -5.13
C LEU A 74 0.96 -9.11 -5.27
N SER A 75 0.56 -10.05 -6.12
CA SER A 75 -0.86 -10.42 -6.28
C SER A 75 -1.49 -10.92 -4.98
N TYR A 76 -0.72 -11.64 -4.15
CA TYR A 76 -1.16 -12.07 -2.83
C TYR A 76 -1.25 -10.90 -1.84
N LEU A 77 -0.30 -9.96 -1.91
CA LEU A 77 -0.34 -8.73 -1.12
C LEU A 77 -1.57 -7.89 -1.45
N GLU A 78 -1.88 -7.69 -2.73
CA GLU A 78 -3.05 -6.94 -3.20
C GLU A 78 -4.36 -7.59 -2.71
N LEU A 79 -4.44 -8.92 -2.75
CA LEU A 79 -5.58 -9.67 -2.22
C LEU A 79 -5.75 -9.51 -0.69
N LEU A 80 -4.65 -9.57 0.06
CA LEU A 80 -4.65 -9.51 1.52
C LEU A 80 -4.73 -8.07 2.07
N PHE A 81 -4.35 -7.07 1.26
CA PHE A 81 -4.30 -5.67 1.62
C PHE A 81 -5.54 -5.14 2.38
N PRO A 82 -6.79 -5.29 1.88
CA PRO A 82 -7.97 -4.74 2.56
C PRO A 82 -8.18 -5.35 3.95
N PHE A 83 -7.75 -6.60 4.16
CA PHE A 83 -7.85 -7.27 5.44
C PHE A 83 -6.80 -6.76 6.42
N LEU A 84 -5.53 -6.75 5.99
CA LEU A 84 -4.40 -6.30 6.80
C LEU A 84 -4.55 -4.84 7.25
N CYS A 85 -5.06 -4.00 6.36
CA CYS A 85 -5.31 -2.59 6.62
C CYS A 85 -6.34 -2.34 7.72
N ALA A 86 -7.35 -3.21 7.86
CA ALA A 86 -8.41 -3.04 8.86
C ALA A 86 -8.01 -3.55 10.25
N LEU A 87 -7.00 -4.43 10.37
CA LEU A 87 -6.63 -5.06 11.64
C LEU A 87 -6.18 -4.09 12.75
N PRO A 88 -5.44 -3.00 12.43
CA PRO A 88 -5.19 -1.84 13.26
C PRO A 88 -5.95 -1.68 14.56
N PHE A 89 -7.13 -1.18 14.26
CA PHE A 89 -7.90 -0.35 15.16
C PHE A 89 -9.33 -0.15 14.67
N SER A 90 -9.75 -0.83 13.58
CA SER A 90 -11.10 -0.70 13.01
C SER A 90 -12.19 -1.01 14.02
N PHE A 91 -11.98 -1.99 14.92
CA PHE A 91 -12.94 -2.36 15.96
C PHE A 91 -12.81 -1.57 17.26
N SER A 92 -11.92 -0.58 17.34
CA SER A 92 -11.61 0.10 18.60
C SER A 92 -12.83 0.75 19.26
N ILE A 93 -13.72 1.39 18.48
CA ILE A 93 -14.94 2.02 19.01
C ILE A 93 -15.93 0.95 19.49
N LEU A 94 -16.07 -0.14 18.75
CA LEU A 94 -16.97 -1.24 19.12
C LEU A 94 -16.50 -1.96 20.39
N THR A 95 -15.19 -2.17 20.55
CA THR A 95 -14.65 -2.79 21.76
C THR A 95 -14.85 -1.91 22.98
N ASP A 96 -14.68 -0.59 22.84
CA ASP A 96 -14.86 0.34 23.95
C ASP A 96 -16.33 0.39 24.39
N LYS A 97 -17.27 0.37 23.43
CA LYS A 97 -18.72 0.28 23.67
C LYS A 97 -19.13 -1.04 24.33
N ALA A 98 -18.60 -2.16 23.84
CA ALA A 98 -18.89 -3.47 24.43
C ALA A 98 -18.38 -3.58 25.89
N ALA A 99 -17.32 -2.86 26.22
CA ALA A 99 -16.77 -2.78 27.57
C ALA A 99 -17.37 -1.65 28.43
N ASN A 100 -18.32 -0.86 27.91
CA ASN A 100 -18.89 0.35 28.55
C ASN A 100 -17.83 1.39 29.01
N THR A 101 -16.64 1.35 28.40
CA THR A 101 -15.53 2.27 28.72
C THR A 101 -15.59 3.55 27.88
N ASP A 102 -16.42 3.56 26.85
CA ASP A 102 -16.60 4.67 25.92
C ASP A 102 -17.19 5.92 26.61
N THR A 103 -18.17 5.76 27.50
CA THR A 103 -18.76 6.84 28.29
C THR A 103 -17.72 7.52 29.18
N LEU A 104 -16.92 6.71 29.88
CA LEU A 104 -15.87 7.14 30.78
C LEU A 104 -14.76 7.86 30.01
N LEU A 105 -14.27 7.27 28.92
CA LEU A 105 -13.28 7.92 28.04
C LEU A 105 -13.81 9.22 27.44
N CYS A 106 -15.07 9.27 27.02
CA CYS A 106 -15.70 10.48 26.50
C CYS A 106 -15.85 11.57 27.57
N ALA A 107 -16.12 11.21 28.83
CA ALA A 107 -16.20 12.15 29.94
C ALA A 107 -14.84 12.79 30.26
N TYR A 108 -13.75 12.00 30.24
CA TYR A 108 -12.40 12.50 30.54
C TYR A 108 -11.79 13.37 29.44
N CYS A 109 -11.93 12.98 28.16
CA CYS A 109 -11.24 13.69 27.07
C CYS A 109 -12.16 14.51 26.17
N GLY A 110 -13.48 14.35 26.30
CA GLY A 110 -14.47 14.96 25.41
C GLY A 110 -14.68 14.16 24.11
N LYS A 111 -15.94 13.96 23.72
CA LYS A 111 -16.35 13.10 22.60
C LYS A 111 -15.64 13.41 21.27
N ARG A 112 -15.50 14.70 20.92
CA ARG A 112 -14.81 15.12 19.69
C ARG A 112 -13.33 14.72 19.71
N ARG A 113 -12.65 14.90 20.84
CA ARG A 113 -11.22 14.57 20.98
C ARG A 113 -11.01 13.05 21.01
N TYR A 114 -11.91 12.31 21.64
CA TYR A 114 -11.95 10.85 21.59
C TYR A 114 -11.99 10.34 20.13
N ILE A 115 -12.98 10.79 19.33
CA ILE A 115 -13.14 10.34 17.94
C ILE A 115 -11.92 10.71 17.09
N ILE A 116 -11.43 11.95 17.18
CA ILE A 116 -10.23 12.35 16.42
C ILE A 116 -9.03 11.49 16.80
N SER A 117 -8.84 11.19 18.09
CA SER A 117 -7.73 10.33 18.52
C SER A 117 -7.83 8.90 18.01
N LYS A 118 -9.06 8.36 17.85
CA LYS A 118 -9.29 7.05 17.23
C LYS A 118 -8.99 7.06 15.73
N ILE A 119 -9.42 8.11 15.02
CA ILE A 119 -9.14 8.30 13.58
C ILE A 119 -7.63 8.36 13.35
N THR A 120 -6.91 9.20 14.10
CA THR A 120 -5.45 9.34 13.97
C THR A 120 -4.72 8.04 14.31
N ALA A 121 -5.17 7.33 15.35
CA ALA A 121 -4.55 6.05 15.72
C ALA A 121 -4.81 4.95 14.67
N ALA A 122 -5.99 4.92 14.06
CA ALA A 122 -6.30 4.00 12.96
C ALA A 122 -5.44 4.29 11.73
N PHE A 123 -5.34 5.56 11.33
CA PHE A 123 -4.48 5.97 10.22
C PHE A 123 -3.02 5.59 10.45
N ILE A 124 -2.45 5.98 11.60
CA ILE A 124 -1.05 5.67 11.95
C ILE A 124 -0.83 4.16 12.04
N GLY A 125 -1.77 3.42 12.62
CA GLY A 125 -1.66 1.97 12.74
C GLY A 125 -1.59 1.27 11.40
N SER A 126 -2.54 1.56 10.50
CA SER A 126 -2.55 0.96 9.16
C SER A 126 -1.33 1.41 8.34
N PHE A 127 -0.95 2.69 8.42
CA PHE A 127 0.26 3.21 7.79
C PHE A 127 1.51 2.43 8.24
N LEU A 128 1.71 2.23 9.55
CA LEU A 128 2.90 1.57 10.09
C LEU A 128 2.97 0.08 9.76
N ILE A 129 1.84 -0.61 9.62
CA ILE A 129 1.81 -2.03 9.23
C ILE A 129 2.48 -2.24 7.88
N PHE A 130 2.33 -1.31 6.94
CA PHE A 130 2.92 -1.44 5.61
C PHE A 130 4.25 -0.69 5.51
N PHE A 131 4.35 0.52 6.06
CA PHE A 131 5.52 1.37 5.89
C PHE A 131 6.79 0.73 6.41
N VAL A 132 6.75 0.23 7.66
CA VAL A 132 7.96 -0.31 8.28
C VAL A 132 8.43 -1.59 7.59
N PRO A 133 7.57 -2.61 7.34
CA PRO A 133 7.99 -3.79 6.57
C PRO A 133 8.45 -3.50 5.15
N LEU A 134 7.82 -2.57 4.43
CA LEU A 134 8.23 -2.21 3.07
C LEU A 134 9.58 -1.49 3.05
N MET A 135 9.82 -0.57 4.00
CA MET A 135 11.13 0.08 4.14
C MET A 135 12.22 -0.95 4.47
N ILE A 136 11.94 -1.92 5.35
CA ILE A 136 12.91 -2.98 5.65
C ILE A 136 13.15 -3.87 4.43
N ASN A 137 12.11 -4.25 3.68
CA ASN A 137 12.25 -5.01 2.43
C ASN A 137 13.16 -4.29 1.43
N GLY A 138 12.93 -3.00 1.21
CA GLY A 138 13.78 -2.19 0.33
C GLY A 138 15.23 -2.10 0.80
N CYS A 139 15.46 -1.86 2.09
CA CYS A 139 16.81 -1.83 2.66
C CYS A 139 17.51 -3.19 2.54
N LEU A 140 16.82 -4.31 2.80
CA LEU A 140 17.38 -5.65 2.64
C LEU A 140 17.74 -5.93 1.17
N ASN A 141 16.86 -5.57 0.25
CA ASN A 141 17.12 -5.74 -1.18
C ASN A 141 18.33 -4.93 -1.64
N TYR A 142 18.48 -3.70 -1.14
CA TYR A 142 19.66 -2.87 -1.42
C TYR A 142 20.97 -3.48 -0.90
N LEU A 143 20.92 -4.22 0.20
CA LEU A 143 22.11 -4.88 0.78
C LEU A 143 22.46 -6.21 0.11
N ILE A 144 21.45 -6.94 -0.37
CA ILE A 144 21.60 -8.32 -0.89
C ILE A 144 21.86 -8.33 -2.40
N PHE A 145 21.12 -7.52 -3.15
CA PHE A 145 21.16 -7.53 -4.61
C PHE A 145 22.08 -6.44 -5.17
N ASP A 146 22.47 -6.61 -6.43
CA ASP A 146 23.32 -5.63 -7.09
C ASP A 146 22.57 -4.31 -7.30
N ASN A 147 23.29 -3.22 -7.06
CA ASN A 147 22.83 -1.84 -7.25
C ASN A 147 23.44 -1.22 -8.50
N SER A 148 24.37 -1.92 -9.17
CA SER A 148 24.89 -1.49 -10.45
C SER A 148 23.79 -1.61 -11.50
N MET A 149 23.47 -0.50 -12.17
CA MET A 149 22.46 -0.47 -13.25
C MET A 149 22.90 -1.28 -14.50
N GLY A 150 24.03 -2.00 -14.42
CA GLY A 150 24.64 -2.77 -15.50
C GLY A 150 24.20 -4.23 -15.58
N ALA A 151 23.43 -4.75 -14.63
CA ALA A 151 22.98 -6.15 -14.61
C ALA A 151 22.02 -6.54 -15.77
N ASN A 152 21.50 -5.57 -16.53
CA ASN A 152 20.59 -5.78 -17.68
C ASN A 152 21.14 -5.19 -18.99
N LEU A 153 22.46 -5.32 -19.25
CA LEU A 153 23.13 -4.83 -20.46
C LEU A 153 22.57 -5.36 -21.80
N PHE A 154 21.80 -6.46 -21.78
CA PHE A 154 21.39 -7.18 -23.00
C PHE A 154 19.88 -7.39 -23.16
N ASN A 155 19.03 -6.77 -22.32
CA ASN A 155 17.60 -6.77 -22.60
C ASN A 155 17.29 -5.72 -23.69
N PRO A 156 16.90 -6.11 -24.93
CA PRO A 156 16.73 -5.18 -26.04
C PRO A 156 15.63 -4.13 -25.81
N ASN A 157 14.79 -4.31 -24.78
CA ASN A 157 13.79 -3.31 -24.39
C ASN A 157 14.35 -2.18 -23.51
N TRP A 158 15.59 -2.28 -22.99
CA TRP A 158 16.13 -1.28 -22.04
C TRP A 158 17.45 -0.65 -22.47
N ARG A 159 17.40 0.66 -22.63
CA ARG A 159 18.54 1.55 -22.82
C ARG A 159 18.97 2.22 -21.50
N PHE A 160 19.02 1.48 -20.40
CA PHE A 160 19.72 1.96 -19.20
C PHE A 160 21.21 1.59 -19.31
N ASN A 161 21.90 2.27 -20.23
CA ASN A 161 23.36 2.14 -20.31
C ASN A 161 23.98 2.83 -19.09
N GLY A 162 24.88 2.14 -18.39
CA GLY A 162 25.70 2.60 -17.27
C GLY A 162 26.69 3.74 -17.60
N PHE A 163 26.33 4.62 -18.52
CA PHE A 163 27.02 5.86 -18.85
C PHE A 163 25.95 6.87 -19.22
N GLY A 164 25.58 7.77 -18.30
CA GLY A 164 25.05 9.12 -18.56
C GLY A 164 24.09 9.39 -19.74
N VAL A 165 23.42 8.39 -20.31
CA VAL A 165 22.60 8.49 -21.53
C VAL A 165 21.18 8.07 -21.17
N MET A 166 20.57 8.95 -20.41
CA MET A 166 19.12 9.06 -20.26
C MET A 166 18.53 9.65 -21.55
N ARG A 167 18.50 8.90 -22.64
CA ARG A 167 17.85 9.34 -23.88
C ARG A 167 17.03 8.22 -24.52
N ALA A 168 15.73 8.49 -24.56
CA ALA A 168 14.67 7.76 -25.26
C ALA A 168 14.43 6.34 -24.73
N THR A 169 13.74 6.25 -23.59
CA THR A 169 12.83 5.13 -23.36
C THR A 169 11.66 5.28 -24.33
N ASP A 170 11.12 4.17 -24.86
CA ASP A 170 9.91 4.18 -25.70
C ASP A 170 8.64 4.62 -24.94
N TYR A 171 8.78 4.97 -23.67
CA TYR A 171 7.69 5.35 -22.77
C TYR A 171 8.03 6.64 -21.98
N PRO A 172 7.76 7.83 -22.56
CA PRO A 172 8.12 9.13 -21.96
C PRO A 172 7.31 9.52 -20.72
N ASN A 173 6.30 8.71 -20.34
CA ASN A 173 5.31 9.06 -19.30
C ASN A 173 5.43 8.23 -18.02
N ALA A 174 6.56 7.56 -17.77
CA ALA A 174 6.79 6.90 -16.48
C ALA A 174 6.74 7.95 -15.36
N PRO A 175 5.85 7.78 -14.36
CA PRO A 175 5.72 8.76 -13.29
C PRO A 175 7.02 8.84 -12.49
N PHE A 176 7.48 10.06 -12.23
CA PHE A 176 8.79 10.32 -11.61
C PHE A 176 9.97 9.62 -12.32
N GLY A 177 9.95 9.51 -13.64
CA GLY A 177 11.03 8.87 -14.43
C GLY A 177 12.43 9.48 -14.21
N GLU A 178 12.51 10.80 -13.95
CA GLU A 178 13.78 11.46 -13.58
C GLU A 178 14.33 10.94 -12.24
N LEU A 179 13.45 10.68 -11.27
CA LEU A 179 13.81 10.13 -9.97
C LEU A 179 14.27 8.68 -10.09
N LEU A 180 13.55 7.88 -10.87
CA LEU A 180 13.92 6.49 -11.14
C LEU A 180 15.35 6.39 -11.68
N ALA A 181 15.71 7.28 -12.60
CA ALA A 181 17.03 7.25 -13.21
C ALA A 181 18.14 7.85 -12.36
N ALA A 182 17.85 8.87 -11.56
CA ALA A 182 18.83 9.47 -10.67
C ALA A 182 19.11 8.59 -9.44
N ALA A 183 18.05 7.98 -8.88
CA ALA A 183 18.13 7.19 -7.65
C ALA A 183 17.00 6.13 -7.61
N PRO A 184 17.20 4.93 -8.21
CA PRO A 184 16.20 3.86 -8.24
C PRO A 184 15.71 3.43 -6.86
N PHE A 185 16.61 3.38 -5.87
CA PHE A 185 16.27 3.05 -4.49
C PHE A 185 15.26 4.04 -3.89
N LEU A 186 15.48 5.35 -4.13
CA LEU A 186 14.60 6.39 -3.60
C LEU A 186 13.22 6.35 -4.26
N TYR A 187 13.16 5.93 -5.52
CA TYR A 187 11.90 5.68 -6.22
C TYR A 187 11.12 4.51 -5.58
N SER A 188 11.76 3.39 -5.24
CA SER A 188 11.08 2.31 -4.47
C SER A 188 10.59 2.79 -3.10
N MET A 189 11.37 3.61 -2.40
CA MET A 189 10.97 4.16 -1.09
C MET A 189 9.77 5.12 -1.21
N LEU A 190 9.70 5.91 -2.29
CA LEU A 190 8.54 6.75 -2.58
C LEU A 190 7.29 5.90 -2.76
N HIS A 191 7.36 4.81 -3.53
CA HIS A 191 6.25 3.89 -3.71
C HIS A 191 5.84 3.18 -2.42
N ALA A 192 6.80 2.81 -1.57
CA ALA A 192 6.51 2.28 -0.22
C ALA A 192 5.73 3.30 0.63
N PHE A 193 6.12 4.57 0.59
CA PHE A 193 5.44 5.64 1.28
C PHE A 193 4.02 5.88 0.75
N MET A 194 3.84 5.91 -0.58
CA MET A 194 2.54 6.09 -1.22
C MET A 194 1.58 4.92 -0.92
N PHE A 195 2.07 3.68 -0.98
CA PHE A 195 1.30 2.49 -0.59
C PHE A 195 0.84 2.57 0.87
N SER A 196 1.74 3.01 1.75
CA SER A 196 1.45 3.13 3.18
C SER A 196 0.46 4.26 3.49
N LEU A 197 0.54 5.40 2.77
CA LEU A 197 -0.44 6.46 2.83
C LEU A 197 -1.83 5.96 2.41
N MET A 198 -1.89 5.19 1.32
CA MET A 198 -3.12 4.56 0.86
C MET A 198 -3.72 3.66 1.95
N SER A 199 -2.90 2.79 2.54
CA SER A 199 -3.31 1.97 3.69
C SER A 199 -3.87 2.81 4.85
N GLY A 200 -3.20 3.90 5.23
CA GLY A 200 -3.70 4.77 6.30
C GLY A 200 -5.14 5.22 6.10
N VAL A 201 -5.51 5.60 4.87
CA VAL A 201 -6.87 6.04 4.53
C VAL A 201 -7.87 4.88 4.53
N PHE A 202 -7.51 3.73 3.95
CA PHE A 202 -8.35 2.53 4.02
C PHE A 202 -8.57 2.05 5.47
N GLY A 203 -7.61 2.28 6.37
CA GLY A 203 -7.74 2.01 7.80
C GLY A 203 -8.81 2.89 8.48
N VAL A 204 -8.87 4.17 8.10
CA VAL A 204 -9.91 5.09 8.57
C VAL A 204 -11.28 4.74 7.97
N LEU A 205 -11.32 4.35 6.69
CA LEU A 205 -12.54 3.86 6.06
C LEU A 205 -13.08 2.62 6.80
N ALA A 206 -12.22 1.64 7.11
CA ALA A 206 -12.60 0.45 7.86
C ALA A 206 -13.15 0.80 9.27
N LEU A 207 -12.54 1.79 9.95
CA LEU A 207 -13.07 2.32 11.22
C LEU A 207 -14.46 2.96 11.05
N ALA A 208 -14.70 3.71 9.97
CA ALA A 208 -16.00 4.28 9.69
C ALA A 208 -17.06 3.19 9.43
N CYS A 209 -16.73 2.19 8.61
CA CYS A 209 -17.61 1.07 8.31
C CYS A 209 -17.93 0.22 9.55
N SER A 210 -17.00 0.07 10.50
CA SER A 210 -17.24 -0.70 11.72
C SER A 210 -18.37 -0.13 12.57
N VAL A 211 -18.56 1.20 12.57
CA VAL A 211 -19.64 1.86 13.31
C VAL A 211 -21.02 1.54 12.73
N PHE A 212 -21.12 1.31 11.42
CA PHE A 212 -22.36 0.94 10.74
C PHE A 212 -22.63 -0.57 10.84
N CYS A 213 -21.61 -1.40 10.69
CA CYS A 213 -21.73 -2.86 10.70
C CYS A 213 -21.59 -3.47 12.12
N ARG A 214 -22.20 -2.86 13.15
CA ARG A 214 -22.00 -3.22 14.58
C ARG A 214 -22.15 -4.71 14.90
N ARG A 215 -22.96 -5.45 14.13
CA ARG A 215 -23.29 -6.86 14.37
C ARG A 215 -22.30 -7.86 13.73
N ASN A 216 -21.67 -7.51 12.61
CA ASN A 216 -20.85 -8.42 11.81
C ASN A 216 -19.45 -7.85 11.57
N LYS A 217 -18.48 -8.27 12.40
CA LYS A 217 -17.06 -7.88 12.26
C LYS A 217 -16.47 -8.24 10.89
N VAL A 218 -16.95 -9.33 10.28
CA VAL A 218 -16.53 -9.79 8.95
C VAL A 218 -16.89 -8.80 7.85
N LEU A 219 -18.04 -8.12 7.95
CA LEU A 219 -18.46 -7.13 6.94
C LEU A 219 -17.53 -5.91 6.90
N THR A 220 -16.90 -5.55 8.02
CA THR A 220 -15.94 -4.44 8.07
C THR A 220 -14.72 -4.72 7.19
N PHE A 221 -14.28 -5.98 7.11
CA PHE A 221 -13.20 -6.39 6.22
C PHE A 221 -13.64 -6.47 4.75
N GLY A 222 -14.89 -6.92 4.52
CA GLY A 222 -15.44 -7.10 3.18
C GLY A 222 -15.62 -5.80 2.40
N VAL A 223 -15.93 -4.66 3.05
CA VAL A 223 -16.17 -3.40 2.33
C VAL A 223 -14.94 -2.93 1.55
N GLY A 224 -13.76 -2.91 2.19
CA GLY A 224 -12.52 -2.52 1.51
C GLY A 224 -12.19 -3.46 0.35
N PHE A 225 -12.39 -4.76 0.54
CA PHE A 225 -12.19 -5.78 -0.48
C PHE A 225 -13.14 -5.58 -1.68
N LEU A 226 -14.43 -5.36 -1.45
CA LEU A 226 -15.40 -5.14 -2.51
C LEU A 226 -15.09 -3.87 -3.31
N ILE A 227 -14.74 -2.77 -2.64
CA ILE A 227 -14.39 -1.50 -3.32
C ILE A 227 -13.23 -1.73 -4.29
N ILE A 228 -12.16 -2.38 -3.84
CA ILE A 228 -10.97 -2.65 -4.65
C ILE A 228 -11.34 -3.54 -5.86
N ASN A 229 -12.04 -4.64 -5.63
CA ASN A 229 -12.41 -5.57 -6.71
C ASN A 229 -13.35 -4.92 -7.73
N ILE A 230 -14.29 -4.07 -7.28
CA ILE A 230 -15.17 -3.32 -8.20
C ILE A 230 -14.36 -2.34 -9.03
N MET A 231 -13.40 -1.61 -8.44
CA MET A 231 -12.55 -0.68 -9.18
C MET A 231 -11.68 -1.38 -10.22
N GLN A 232 -11.10 -2.53 -9.87
CA GLN A 232 -10.35 -3.37 -10.80
C GLN A 232 -11.24 -3.92 -11.92
N PHE A 233 -12.46 -4.37 -11.60
CA PHE A 233 -13.42 -4.82 -12.60
C PHE A 233 -13.82 -3.71 -13.57
N LEU A 234 -14.12 -2.51 -13.06
CA LEU A 234 -14.47 -1.34 -13.87
C LEU A 234 -13.31 -0.90 -14.76
N GLU A 235 -12.07 -0.99 -14.28
CA GLU A 235 -10.91 -0.71 -15.09
C GLU A 235 -10.76 -1.71 -16.24
N ASN A 236 -10.86 -3.01 -15.96
CA ASN A 236 -10.79 -4.04 -16.99
C ASN A 236 -11.88 -3.88 -18.05
N TYR A 237 -13.07 -3.43 -17.64
CA TYR A 237 -14.14 -3.09 -18.58
C TYR A 237 -13.80 -1.85 -19.43
N SER A 238 -13.26 -0.79 -18.80
CA SER A 238 -12.90 0.45 -19.50
C SER A 238 -11.70 0.29 -20.45
N MET A 239 -10.76 -0.62 -20.19
CA MET A 239 -9.60 -0.87 -21.06
C MET A 239 -9.96 -1.64 -22.34
N ASN A 240 -11.08 -2.37 -22.34
CA ASN A 240 -11.53 -3.10 -23.54
C ASN A 240 -12.08 -2.17 -24.65
N ASP A 241 -12.28 -0.88 -24.37
CA ASP A 241 -13.12 0.01 -25.17
C ASP A 241 -12.38 1.18 -25.87
N ASP A 242 -11.03 1.18 -25.94
CA ASP A 242 -10.17 1.92 -26.91
C ASP A 242 -8.76 2.13 -26.33
N ILE A 243 -7.73 1.68 -27.05
CA ILE A 243 -6.30 1.80 -26.65
C ILE A 243 -5.80 3.26 -26.70
N ASP A 244 -6.45 4.13 -27.47
CA ASP A 244 -5.98 5.50 -27.75
C ASP A 244 -6.58 6.60 -26.82
N LYS A 245 -7.53 6.25 -25.95
CA LYS A 245 -8.10 7.24 -25.01
C LYS A 245 -7.18 7.43 -23.82
N LYS A 246 -6.93 8.70 -23.44
CA LYS A 246 -6.38 9.08 -22.14
C LYS A 246 -7.33 8.60 -21.04
N TYR A 247 -7.20 7.35 -20.61
CA TYR A 247 -7.99 6.79 -19.53
C TYR A 247 -7.41 7.25 -18.18
N THR A 248 -8.25 7.36 -17.15
CA THR A 248 -7.77 7.51 -15.77
C THR A 248 -7.80 6.13 -15.12
N ALA A 249 -6.65 5.63 -14.65
CA ALA A 249 -6.60 4.35 -13.95
C ALA A 249 -7.55 4.37 -12.72
N LEU A 250 -8.41 3.35 -12.60
CA LEU A 250 -9.37 3.23 -11.50
C LEU A 250 -8.84 2.34 -10.38
N ASP A 251 -8.00 1.35 -10.72
CA ASP A 251 -7.31 0.50 -9.78
C ASP A 251 -6.32 1.32 -8.93
N PRO A 252 -6.57 1.43 -7.61
CA PRO A 252 -5.69 2.18 -6.73
C PRO A 252 -4.29 1.58 -6.65
N PHE A 253 -4.11 0.27 -6.87
CA PHE A 253 -2.80 -0.36 -6.86
C PHE A 253 -1.91 0.13 -7.98
N LYS A 254 -2.48 0.53 -9.13
CA LYS A 254 -1.68 1.02 -10.27
C LYS A 254 -0.92 2.32 -9.98
N TYR A 255 -1.34 3.09 -8.98
CA TYR A 255 -0.69 4.32 -8.53
C TYR A 255 0.45 4.09 -7.54
N VAL A 256 0.39 2.97 -6.79
CA VAL A 256 1.32 2.68 -5.70
C VAL A 256 2.30 1.56 -6.04
N THR A 257 1.99 0.71 -7.02
CA THR A 257 2.92 -0.24 -7.63
C THR A 257 3.57 0.39 -8.85
N TYR A 258 4.75 -0.10 -9.21
CA TYR A 258 5.40 0.32 -10.45
C TYR A 258 5.75 -0.90 -11.29
N TYR A 259 5.71 -0.69 -12.60
CA TYR A 259 6.24 -1.64 -13.57
C TYR A 259 7.38 -0.94 -14.29
N TYR A 260 8.52 -1.62 -14.40
CA TYR A 260 9.70 -1.05 -15.05
C TYR A 260 9.66 -1.19 -16.58
N CYS A 261 8.78 -2.03 -17.13
CA CYS A 261 8.73 -2.31 -18.58
C CYS A 261 7.84 -1.34 -19.35
N ASP A 262 6.68 -0.99 -18.79
CA ASP A 262 5.68 -0.17 -19.49
C ASP A 262 5.45 1.13 -18.72
N GLY A 263 5.70 2.26 -19.39
CA GLY A 263 5.19 3.53 -18.89
C GLY A 263 3.67 3.48 -18.94
N ARG A 264 3.03 3.39 -17.78
CA ARG A 264 1.57 3.32 -17.67
C ARG A 264 0.96 4.62 -18.17
N SER A 265 0.47 4.64 -19.41
CA SER A 265 -0.38 5.72 -19.93
C SER A 265 -1.66 5.80 -19.08
N GLY A 266 -2.08 7.00 -18.67
CA GLY A 266 -3.36 7.19 -17.97
C GLY A 266 -3.33 7.27 -16.43
N VAL A 267 -2.14 7.23 -15.81
CA VAL A 267 -2.00 7.39 -14.36
C VAL A 267 -2.03 8.88 -13.99
N ASN A 268 -3.17 9.37 -13.48
CA ASN A 268 -3.31 10.75 -13.01
C ASN A 268 -3.17 10.84 -11.48
N TYR A 269 -1.95 11.08 -11.00
CA TYR A 269 -1.64 11.17 -9.58
C TYR A 269 -2.43 12.27 -8.84
N LEU A 270 -2.76 13.38 -9.51
CA LEU A 270 -3.58 14.43 -8.91
C LEU A 270 -4.97 13.91 -8.57
N ALA A 271 -5.61 13.21 -9.52
CA ALA A 271 -6.93 12.61 -9.31
C ALA A 271 -6.89 11.57 -8.18
N PHE A 272 -5.83 10.75 -8.13
CA PHE A 272 -5.61 9.80 -7.05
C PHE A 272 -5.53 10.48 -5.68
N PHE A 273 -4.70 11.51 -5.51
CA PHE A 273 -4.60 12.21 -4.21
C PHE A 273 -5.90 12.94 -3.83
N ILE A 274 -6.64 13.50 -4.80
CA ILE A 274 -7.96 14.09 -4.55
C ILE A 274 -8.94 13.01 -4.05
N ALA A 275 -8.99 11.83 -4.69
CA ALA A 275 -9.84 10.74 -4.28
C ALA A 275 -9.50 10.25 -2.86
N MET A 276 -8.21 10.06 -2.56
CA MET A 276 -7.74 9.69 -1.22
C MET A 276 -8.14 10.75 -0.17
N GLY A 277 -7.99 12.03 -0.50
CA GLY A 277 -8.42 13.17 0.32
C GLY A 277 -9.93 13.19 0.56
N ALA A 278 -10.73 12.91 -0.47
CA ALA A 278 -12.18 12.84 -0.35
C ALA A 278 -12.60 11.68 0.59
N VAL A 279 -12.01 10.50 0.44
CA VAL A 279 -12.33 9.32 1.26
C VAL A 279 -12.02 9.57 2.73
N ILE A 280 -10.86 10.14 3.06
CA ILE A 280 -10.50 10.41 4.46
C ILE A 280 -11.41 11.48 5.09
N VAL A 281 -11.78 12.52 4.33
CA VAL A 281 -12.67 13.59 4.80
C VAL A 281 -14.09 13.04 5.03
N VAL A 282 -14.66 12.31 4.07
CA VAL A 282 -16.00 11.72 4.19
C VAL A 282 -16.03 10.72 5.35
N SER A 283 -15.05 9.81 5.45
CA SER A 283 -14.97 8.83 6.53
C SER A 283 -14.86 9.49 7.91
N SER A 284 -14.04 10.54 8.01
CA SER A 284 -13.88 11.31 9.26
C SER A 284 -15.15 12.08 9.62
N ALA A 285 -15.82 12.69 8.64
CA ALA A 285 -17.08 13.41 8.84
C ALA A 285 -18.20 12.47 9.28
N LEU A 286 -18.31 11.28 8.69
CA LEU A 286 -19.24 10.23 9.09
C LEU A 286 -19.02 9.81 10.54
N LEU A 287 -17.76 9.56 10.94
CA LEU A 287 -17.43 9.22 12.33
C LEU A 287 -17.78 10.33 13.32
N LEU A 288 -17.54 11.59 12.96
CA LEU A 288 -17.90 12.75 13.79
C LEU A 288 -19.43 12.94 13.89
N PHE A 289 -20.17 12.67 12.81
CA PHE A 289 -21.62 12.80 12.77
C PHE A 289 -22.35 11.64 13.48
N CYS A 290 -21.94 10.40 13.24
CA CYS A 290 -22.43 9.24 14.01
C CYS A 290 -22.05 9.38 15.49
N GLY A 291 -20.88 9.94 15.76
CA GLY A 291 -20.49 10.36 17.10
C GLY A 291 -21.40 11.42 17.72
N ARG A 292 -22.17 12.20 16.94
CA ARG A 292 -23.18 13.10 17.50
C ARG A 292 -24.51 12.40 17.78
N LYS A 293 -24.91 11.40 17.00
CA LYS A 293 -26.24 10.77 17.06
C LYS A 293 -26.47 9.76 18.19
N ASP A 294 -25.45 9.37 18.95
CA ASP A 294 -25.69 8.68 20.23
C ASP A 294 -26.19 9.73 21.26
N TYR A 295 -27.45 10.15 21.15
CA TYR A 295 -28.23 10.91 22.14
C TYR A 295 -29.43 10.05 22.55
N ILE A 296 -29.49 9.77 23.86
CA ILE A 296 -30.56 9.13 24.63
C ILE A 296 -30.57 7.60 24.52
#